data_AF-A0A9X2VGJ5-F1
#
_entry.id   AF-A0A9X2VGJ5-F1
#
_cell.length_a   1.000
_cell.length_b   1.000
_cell.length_c   1.000
_cell.angle_alpha   90.00
_cell.angle_beta   90.00
_cell.angle_gamma   90.00
#
_symmetry.space_group_name_H-M   'P 1'
#
loop_
_entity.id
_entity.type
_entity.pdbx_description
1 polymer ?
#
loop_
_entity_poly.entity_id
_entity_poly.type
_entity_poly.pdbx_seq_one_letter_code
_entity_poly.pdbx_strand_id
1 'polypeptide(L)'
;MQLTILGCSGRLPGPDAAASGYLVEADGFRLVLDFGSGVLAALQTRCDPFAIDALVLTRLWPDHCSDVTALTVLRRYHSNPPYDTTARKLEVHAPRGAPDRFARAYAENDEELAITDLSDVYDFQPLVEGTIRRGPFEISAVRIGEAFGLRIATSEASLVYGSAPELASGADVLLAEADLVAGAVATTAGVGMLILTHIAPWDDPAPLLDAARAAFTGPVELARQGTSYRIG
;
A
#
# COMPACT_ATOMS: atom_id res chain seq x y z
N MET A 1 -4.23 -14.51 7.18
CA MET A 1 -3.48 -13.32 6.69
C MET A 1 -3.51 -12.21 7.75
N GLN A 2 -2.51 -11.33 7.80
CA GLN A 2 -2.50 -10.17 8.72
C GLN A 2 -2.30 -8.87 7.94
N LEU A 3 -3.12 -7.86 8.24
CA LEU A 3 -2.99 -6.49 7.75
C LEU A 3 -2.53 -5.59 8.90
N THR A 4 -1.52 -4.75 8.70
CA THR A 4 -1.08 -3.72 9.63
C THR A 4 -1.11 -2.36 8.94
N ILE A 5 -1.79 -1.39 9.55
CA ILE A 5 -1.86 -0.02 9.04
C ILE A 5 -0.55 0.69 9.39
N LEU A 6 0.30 0.95 8.40
CA LEU A 6 1.54 1.73 8.60
C LEU A 6 1.25 3.23 8.54
N GLY A 7 0.32 3.62 7.67
CA GLY A 7 -0.20 4.98 7.56
C GLY A 7 -1.52 4.98 6.79
N CYS A 8 -2.38 5.95 7.13
CA CYS A 8 -3.75 6.03 6.64
C CYS A 8 -4.21 7.46 6.37
N SER A 9 -3.30 8.43 6.45
CA SER A 9 -3.61 9.83 6.15
C SER A 9 -3.59 10.07 4.64
N GLY A 10 -4.67 10.63 4.12
CA GLY A 10 -4.79 10.94 2.69
C GLY A 10 -4.11 12.27 2.34
N ARG A 11 -3.59 12.39 1.10
CA ARG A 11 -2.96 13.59 0.50
C ARG A 11 -1.58 13.95 1.04
N LEU A 12 -1.31 13.71 2.31
CA LEU A 12 -0.08 14.02 3.03
C LEU A 12 -0.05 13.27 4.37
N PRO A 13 1.11 13.15 5.04
CA PRO A 13 1.13 12.68 6.43
C PRO A 13 0.47 13.72 7.34
N GLY A 14 -0.35 13.25 8.27
CA GLY A 14 -0.95 14.04 9.33
C GLY A 14 -0.08 14.09 10.59
N PRO A 15 -0.44 14.92 11.58
CA PRO A 15 0.28 15.00 12.86
C PRO A 15 0.41 13.66 13.59
N ASP A 16 -0.58 12.78 13.42
CA ASP A 16 -0.70 11.52 14.16
C ASP A 16 -0.61 10.27 13.27
N ALA A 17 -0.49 10.43 11.96
CA ALA A 17 -0.43 9.31 11.02
C ALA A 17 0.39 9.65 9.77
N ALA A 18 1.23 8.71 9.36
CA ALA A 18 1.87 8.69 8.06
C ALA A 18 0.82 8.66 6.93
N ALA A 19 1.28 9.01 5.73
CA ALA A 19 0.49 8.86 4.53
C ALA A 19 0.24 7.37 4.19
N SER A 20 -0.51 7.09 3.14
CA SER A 20 -0.94 5.74 2.76
C SER A 20 0.21 4.72 2.69
N GLY A 21 0.09 3.68 3.51
CA GLY A 21 0.99 2.52 3.50
C GLY A 21 0.49 1.41 4.41
N TYR A 22 0.54 0.17 3.92
CA TYR A 22 -0.04 -0.97 4.60
C TYR A 22 0.86 -2.20 4.47
N LEU A 23 1.12 -2.89 5.57
CA LEU A 23 1.88 -4.13 5.58
C LEU A 23 0.91 -5.31 5.61
N VAL A 24 1.06 -6.24 4.66
CA VAL A 24 0.28 -7.48 4.58
C VAL A 24 1.22 -8.67 4.72
N GLU A 25 0.92 -9.54 5.68
CA GLU A 25 1.76 -10.68 6.04
C GLU A 25 0.97 -12.00 5.97
N ALA A 26 1.60 -13.01 5.36
CA ALA A 26 1.12 -14.40 5.38
C ALA A 26 2.31 -15.33 5.14
N ASP A 27 2.35 -16.48 5.81
CA ASP A 27 3.34 -17.54 5.62
C ASP A 27 4.81 -17.05 5.57
N GLY A 28 5.13 -16.04 6.39
CA GLY A 28 6.46 -15.44 6.47
C GLY A 28 6.80 -14.43 5.37
N PHE A 29 5.93 -14.24 4.37
CA PHE A 29 6.09 -13.26 3.29
C PHE A 29 5.52 -11.89 3.70
N ARG A 30 6.26 -10.82 3.39
CA ARG A 30 5.89 -9.42 3.69
C ARG A 30 5.67 -8.62 2.42
N LEU A 31 4.41 -8.29 2.17
CA LEU A 31 3.97 -7.43 1.07
C LEU A 31 3.64 -6.05 1.62
N VAL A 32 4.21 -4.98 1.06
CA VAL A 32 3.81 -3.61 1.40
C VAL A 32 2.98 -3.03 0.27
N LEU A 33 1.83 -2.45 0.60
CA LEU A 33 0.94 -1.74 -0.31
C LEU A 33 1.07 -0.24 -0.04
N ASP A 34 1.49 0.51 -1.05
CA ASP A 34 1.87 1.92 -0.98
C ASP A 34 2.97 2.25 0.05
N PHE A 35 3.70 3.32 -0.22
CA PHE A 35 4.86 3.75 0.55
C PHE A 35 4.92 5.28 0.64
N GLY A 36 3.84 5.85 1.16
CA GLY A 36 3.69 7.27 1.41
C GLY A 36 4.66 7.84 2.44
N SER A 37 4.66 9.17 2.59
CA SER A 37 5.53 9.85 3.53
C SER A 37 5.29 9.39 4.97
N GLY A 38 6.36 9.01 5.68
CA GLY A 38 6.34 8.51 7.05
C GLY A 38 6.11 7.00 7.17
N VAL A 39 5.78 6.30 6.08
CA VAL A 39 5.55 4.84 6.09
C VAL A 39 6.82 4.08 6.43
N LEU A 40 8.01 4.53 5.99
CA LEU A 40 9.27 3.87 6.34
C LEU A 40 9.56 3.93 7.84
N ALA A 41 9.27 5.08 8.47
CA ALA A 41 9.41 5.23 9.92
C ALA A 41 8.44 4.31 10.66
N ALA A 42 7.18 4.25 10.22
CA ALA A 42 6.18 3.35 10.79
C ALA A 42 6.56 1.87 10.60
N LEU A 43 7.06 1.48 9.43
CA LEU A 43 7.48 0.11 9.13
C LEU A 43 8.61 -0.37 10.04
N GLN A 44 9.60 0.48 10.32
CA GLN A 44 10.73 0.15 11.21
C GLN A 44 10.29 -0.18 12.64
N THR A 45 9.10 0.27 13.07
CA THR A 45 8.51 -0.13 14.37
C THR A 45 7.90 -1.53 14.35
N ARG A 46 7.76 -2.15 13.16
CA ARG A 46 7.07 -3.43 12.94
C ARG A 46 8.01 -4.53 12.51
N CYS A 47 8.88 -4.26 11.56
CA CYS A 47 9.90 -5.21 11.11
C CYS A 47 11.12 -4.48 10.55
N ASP A 48 12.20 -5.24 10.35
CA ASP A 48 13.33 -4.78 9.55
C ASP A 48 12.85 -4.47 8.11
N PRO A 49 13.07 -3.26 7.56
CA PRO A 49 12.72 -2.95 6.17
C PRO A 49 13.42 -3.83 5.12
N PHE A 50 14.56 -4.47 5.46
CA PHE A 50 15.18 -5.47 4.59
C PHE A 50 14.41 -6.80 4.55
N ALA A 51 13.44 -6.99 5.44
CA ALA A 51 12.60 -8.18 5.47
C ALA A 51 11.33 -8.07 4.60
N ILE A 52 11.14 -6.95 3.89
CA ILE A 52 10.08 -6.80 2.87
C ILE A 52 10.45 -7.63 1.65
N ASP A 53 9.50 -8.42 1.14
CA ASP A 53 9.70 -9.27 -0.03
C ASP A 53 9.22 -8.61 -1.32
N ALA A 54 8.13 -7.84 -1.26
CA ALA A 54 7.62 -7.07 -2.40
C ALA A 54 6.93 -5.77 -1.97
N LEU A 55 7.02 -4.76 -2.84
CA LEU A 55 6.29 -3.51 -2.73
C LEU A 55 5.32 -3.37 -3.90
N VAL A 56 4.07 -3.00 -3.64
CA VAL A 56 3.07 -2.69 -4.67
C VAL A 56 2.62 -1.25 -4.48
N LEU A 57 2.76 -0.43 -5.50
CA LEU A 57 2.29 0.95 -5.52
C LEU A 57 1.04 1.04 -6.39
N THR A 58 -0.06 1.52 -5.83
CA THR A 58 -1.32 1.69 -6.55
C THR A 58 -1.27 2.87 -7.51
N ARG A 59 -0.51 3.91 -7.16
CA ARG A 59 -0.33 5.12 -7.97
C ARG A 59 1.00 5.81 -7.66
N LEU A 60 1.30 6.86 -8.41
CA LEU A 60 2.53 7.65 -8.27
C LEU A 60 2.31 9.02 -7.62
N TRP A 61 1.22 9.22 -6.87
CA TRP A 61 1.04 10.46 -6.09
C TRP A 61 1.90 10.42 -4.82
N PRO A 62 2.45 11.56 -4.34
CA PRO A 62 3.48 11.56 -3.30
C PRO A 62 3.09 10.86 -1.99
N ASP A 63 1.86 11.01 -1.53
CA ASP A 63 1.30 10.34 -0.35
C ASP A 63 1.16 8.81 -0.49
N HIS A 64 1.39 8.23 -1.67
CA HIS A 64 1.46 6.77 -1.88
C HIS A 64 2.88 6.27 -2.18
N CYS A 65 3.88 7.14 -2.41
CA CYS A 65 5.19 6.66 -2.87
C CYS A 65 6.40 7.50 -2.48
N SER A 66 6.24 8.59 -1.73
CA SER A 66 7.35 9.51 -1.43
C SER A 66 8.47 8.88 -0.59
N ASP A 67 8.16 7.96 0.32
CA ASP A 67 9.20 7.31 1.15
C ASP A 67 10.04 6.30 0.37
N VAL A 68 9.73 6.02 -0.91
CA VAL A 68 10.58 5.17 -1.77
C VAL A 68 11.98 5.78 -1.88
N THR A 69 12.12 7.10 -1.89
CA THR A 69 13.45 7.75 -1.93
C THR A 69 14.25 7.48 -0.66
N ALA A 70 13.61 7.55 0.51
CA ALA A 70 14.24 7.21 1.79
C ALA A 70 14.58 5.71 1.87
N LEU A 71 13.72 4.84 1.33
CA LEU A 71 13.99 3.41 1.21
C LEU A 71 15.19 3.14 0.29
N THR A 72 15.34 3.90 -0.80
CA THR A 72 16.50 3.80 -1.70
C THR A 72 17.79 4.10 -0.94
N VAL A 73 17.80 5.18 -0.16
CA VAL A 73 18.95 5.56 0.67
C VAL A 73 19.27 4.45 1.67
N LEU A 74 18.26 3.93 2.38
CA LEU A 74 18.44 2.81 3.30
C LEU A 74 19.08 1.62 2.59
N ARG A 75 18.55 1.17 1.45
CA ARG A 75 19.05 -0.03 0.77
C ARG A 75 20.40 0.13 0.11
N ARG A 76 20.75 1.34 -0.35
CA ARG A 76 22.02 1.62 -1.03
C ARG A 76 23.18 1.91 -0.07
N TYR A 77 22.90 2.52 1.08
CA TYR A 77 23.95 3.05 1.98
C TYR A 77 24.02 2.40 3.37
N HIS A 78 23.14 1.44 3.68
CA HIS A 78 23.22 0.76 4.98
C HIS A 78 24.58 0.04 5.14
N SER A 79 25.29 0.33 6.23
CA SER A 79 26.68 -0.12 6.40
C SER A 79 26.83 -1.61 6.71
N ASN A 80 25.76 -2.27 7.18
CA ASN A 80 25.76 -3.69 7.50
C ASN A 80 24.40 -4.34 7.19
N PRO A 81 24.00 -4.42 5.90
CA PRO A 81 22.72 -5.01 5.53
C PRO A 81 22.71 -6.52 5.84
N PRO A 82 21.55 -7.12 6.11
CA PRO A 82 21.47 -8.54 6.44
C PRO A 82 21.84 -9.48 5.28
N TYR A 83 21.97 -8.94 4.06
CA TYR A 83 22.38 -9.63 2.84
C TYR A 83 22.91 -8.60 1.82
N ASP A 84 23.56 -9.06 0.75
CA ASP A 84 23.95 -8.20 -0.37
C ASP A 84 22.71 -7.65 -1.10
N THR A 85 22.48 -6.35 -0.97
CA THR A 85 21.27 -5.67 -1.49
C THR A 85 21.28 -5.54 -3.01
N THR A 86 22.44 -5.64 -3.65
CA THR A 86 22.57 -5.63 -5.11
C THR A 86 22.27 -7.00 -5.72
N ALA A 87 22.58 -8.08 -4.99
CA ALA A 87 22.22 -9.44 -5.35
C ALA A 87 20.73 -9.74 -5.04
N ARG A 88 20.18 -9.13 -3.99
CA ARG A 88 18.76 -9.26 -3.59
C ARG A 88 18.05 -7.89 -3.61
N LYS A 89 17.72 -7.48 -4.83
CA LYS A 89 16.93 -6.28 -5.11
C LYS A 89 15.49 -6.44 -4.60
N LEU A 90 14.87 -5.34 -4.18
CA LEU A 90 13.46 -5.38 -3.80
C LEU A 90 12.58 -5.35 -5.04
N GLU A 91 11.67 -6.30 -5.16
CA GLU A 91 10.68 -6.32 -6.23
C GLU A 91 9.62 -5.23 -6.00
N VAL A 92 9.37 -4.40 -7.02
CA VAL A 92 8.42 -3.27 -6.95
C VAL A 92 7.43 -3.33 -8.11
N HIS A 93 6.17 -3.61 -7.81
CA HIS A 93 5.06 -3.52 -8.76
C HIS A 93 4.46 -2.12 -8.73
N ALA A 94 4.60 -1.35 -9.81
CA ALA A 94 4.15 0.04 -9.81
C ALA A 94 3.65 0.49 -11.19
N PRO A 95 2.87 1.59 -11.29
CA PRO A 95 2.47 2.14 -12.58
C PRO A 95 3.68 2.43 -13.47
N ARG A 96 3.45 2.42 -14.79
CA ARG A 96 4.48 2.79 -15.77
C ARG A 96 5.04 4.18 -15.44
N GLY A 97 6.35 4.34 -15.58
CA GLY A 97 7.06 5.58 -15.25
C GLY A 97 7.56 5.66 -13.80
N ALA A 98 7.30 4.66 -12.96
CA ALA A 98 7.86 4.59 -11.61
C ALA A 98 9.40 4.70 -11.57
N PRO A 99 10.18 3.98 -12.40
CA PRO A 99 11.64 4.10 -12.37
C PRO A 99 12.10 5.54 -12.63
N ASP A 100 11.64 6.16 -13.72
CA ASP A 100 11.99 7.53 -14.09
C ASP A 100 11.58 8.55 -13.02
N ARG A 101 10.38 8.37 -12.43
CA ARG A 101 9.89 9.23 -11.35
C ARG A 101 10.81 9.15 -10.14
N PHE A 102 11.16 7.95 -9.71
CA PHE A 102 11.97 7.76 -8.51
C PHE A 102 13.43 8.14 -8.73
N ALA A 103 13.98 7.92 -9.93
CA ALA A 103 15.28 8.46 -10.31
C ALA A 103 15.32 9.99 -10.19
N ARG A 104 14.30 10.69 -10.72
CA ARG A 104 14.17 12.16 -10.60
C ARG A 104 13.98 12.65 -9.18
N ALA A 105 13.27 11.89 -8.35
CA ALA A 105 13.05 12.25 -6.94
C ALA A 105 14.26 11.94 -6.05
N TYR A 106 15.12 11.01 -6.47
CA TYR A 106 16.30 10.59 -5.75
C TYR A 106 17.54 11.43 -6.11
N ALA A 107 17.76 11.71 -7.40
CA ALA A 107 18.95 12.40 -7.86
C ALA A 107 19.00 13.85 -7.36
N GLU A 108 20.16 14.27 -6.85
CA GLU A 108 20.38 15.62 -6.33
C GLU A 108 20.48 16.66 -7.46
N ASN A 109 20.97 16.26 -8.63
CA ASN A 109 21.20 17.12 -9.79
C ASN A 109 21.12 16.36 -11.13
N ASP A 110 21.19 17.09 -12.24
CA ASP A 110 21.06 16.54 -13.60
C ASP A 110 22.18 15.55 -13.98
N GLU A 111 23.40 15.72 -13.45
CA GLU A 111 24.52 14.81 -13.71
C GLU A 111 24.29 13.44 -13.06
N GLU A 112 23.81 13.42 -11.81
CA GLU A 112 23.43 12.19 -11.12
C GLU A 112 22.19 11.54 -11.78
N LEU A 113 21.21 12.34 -12.18
CA LEU A 113 20.01 11.85 -12.86
C LEU A 113 20.36 11.12 -14.17
N ALA A 114 21.34 11.62 -14.92
CA ALA A 114 21.74 11.03 -16.20
C ALA A 114 22.26 9.57 -16.08
N ILE A 115 22.68 9.14 -14.89
CA ILE A 115 23.21 7.80 -14.61
C ILE A 115 22.36 7.01 -13.60
N THR A 116 21.24 7.57 -13.14
CA THR A 116 20.39 6.93 -12.12
C THR A 116 19.17 6.28 -12.75
N ASP A 117 19.08 4.96 -12.67
CA ASP A 117 17.89 4.17 -13.04
C ASP A 117 17.32 3.34 -11.88
N LEU A 118 18.00 3.36 -10.72
CA LEU A 118 17.69 2.61 -9.50
C LEU A 118 17.61 1.08 -9.67
N SER A 119 18.12 0.55 -10.78
CA SER A 119 18.10 -0.89 -11.11
C SER A 119 19.08 -1.72 -10.29
N ASP A 120 19.97 -1.07 -9.54
CA ASP A 120 20.85 -1.67 -8.53
C ASP A 120 20.14 -1.91 -7.19
N VAL A 121 19.03 -1.21 -6.93
CA VAL A 121 18.26 -1.31 -5.68
C VAL A 121 16.96 -2.08 -5.85
N TYR A 122 16.27 -1.86 -6.98
CA TYR A 122 14.93 -2.39 -7.24
C TYR A 122 14.88 -3.26 -8.49
N ASP A 123 13.95 -4.20 -8.48
CA ASP A 123 13.45 -4.90 -9.66
C ASP A 123 12.04 -4.39 -9.95
N PHE A 124 11.93 -3.40 -10.85
CA PHE A 124 10.65 -2.79 -11.19
C PHE A 124 9.85 -3.63 -12.17
N GLN A 125 8.64 -3.96 -11.78
CA GLN A 125 7.64 -4.65 -12.58
C GLN A 125 6.46 -3.70 -12.84
N PRO A 126 6.02 -3.51 -14.09
CA PRO A 126 4.83 -2.71 -14.35
C PRO A 126 3.59 -3.36 -13.72
N LEU A 127 2.88 -2.64 -12.86
CA LEU A 127 1.56 -3.03 -12.40
C LEU A 127 0.58 -2.88 -13.58
N VAL A 128 -0.06 -3.99 -13.94
CA VAL A 128 -1.02 -4.09 -15.03
C VAL A 128 -2.27 -4.80 -14.54
N GLU A 129 -3.37 -4.62 -15.27
CA GLU A 129 -4.62 -5.30 -14.94
C GLU A 129 -4.49 -6.81 -15.09
N GLY A 130 -5.13 -7.55 -14.20
CA GLY A 130 -5.05 -9.00 -14.12
C GLY A 130 -4.44 -9.47 -12.81
N THR A 131 -3.99 -10.72 -12.79
CA THR A 131 -3.63 -11.42 -11.57
C THR A 131 -2.20 -11.95 -11.63
N ILE A 132 -1.42 -11.68 -10.59
CA ILE A 132 -0.06 -12.20 -10.41
C ILE A 132 0.03 -12.96 -9.08
N ARG A 133 1.03 -13.84 -8.95
CA ARG A 133 1.34 -14.53 -7.69
C ARG A 133 2.67 -14.08 -7.13
N ARG A 134 2.71 -13.75 -5.84
CA ARG A 134 3.93 -13.41 -5.09
C ARG A 134 3.87 -13.99 -3.69
N GLY A 135 4.83 -14.87 -3.37
CA GLY A 135 4.78 -15.67 -2.15
C GLY A 135 3.43 -16.42 -2.04
N PRO A 136 2.73 -16.32 -0.90
CA PRO A 136 1.41 -16.94 -0.71
C PRO A 136 0.26 -16.15 -1.32
N PHE A 137 0.53 -14.97 -1.90
CA PHE A 137 -0.51 -14.05 -2.34
C PHE A 137 -0.84 -14.20 -3.82
N GLU A 138 -2.13 -14.26 -4.12
CA GLU A 138 -2.70 -13.90 -5.40
C GLU A 138 -3.11 -12.43 -5.37
N ILE A 139 -2.50 -11.62 -6.24
CA ILE A 139 -2.69 -10.17 -6.31
C ILE A 139 -3.40 -9.86 -7.62
N SER A 140 -4.68 -9.48 -7.53
CA SER A 140 -5.48 -9.04 -8.66
C SER A 140 -5.57 -7.52 -8.68
N ALA A 141 -5.37 -6.90 -9.83
CA ALA A 141 -5.39 -5.46 -10.00
C ALA A 141 -6.37 -5.04 -11.10
N VAL A 142 -7.11 -3.95 -10.85
CA VAL A 142 -7.96 -3.26 -11.85
C VAL A 142 -7.59 -1.79 -11.87
N ARG A 143 -7.60 -1.17 -13.05
CA ARG A 143 -7.25 0.25 -13.19
C ARG A 143 -8.45 1.13 -12.84
N ILE A 144 -8.23 2.13 -11.98
CA ILE A 144 -9.22 3.12 -11.57
C ILE A 144 -8.63 4.52 -11.83
N GLY A 145 -8.90 5.05 -13.03
CA GLY A 145 -8.26 6.27 -13.52
C GLY A 145 -6.74 6.11 -13.58
N GLU A 146 -6.02 6.93 -12.82
CA GLU A 146 -4.55 6.93 -12.70
C GLU A 146 -4.02 6.00 -11.59
N ALA A 147 -4.91 5.31 -10.87
CA ALA A 147 -4.58 4.40 -9.79
C ALA A 147 -4.98 2.95 -10.12
N PHE A 148 -4.67 2.04 -9.21
CA PHE A 148 -5.12 0.66 -9.22
C PHE A 148 -5.84 0.34 -7.91
N GLY A 149 -6.98 -0.35 -8.02
CA GLY A 149 -7.52 -1.09 -6.89
C GLY A 149 -6.98 -2.52 -6.91
N LEU A 150 -6.80 -3.08 -5.71
CA LEU A 150 -6.15 -4.37 -5.52
C LEU A 150 -7.04 -5.33 -4.75
N ARG A 151 -6.97 -6.62 -5.08
CA ARG A 151 -7.38 -7.73 -4.21
C ARG A 151 -6.17 -8.60 -3.92
N ILE A 152 -5.87 -8.78 -2.64
CA ILE A 152 -4.82 -9.63 -2.12
C ILE A 152 -5.49 -10.83 -1.48
N ALA A 153 -5.30 -12.02 -2.06
CA ALA A 153 -5.93 -13.24 -1.60
C ALA A 153 -4.91 -14.32 -1.26
N THR A 154 -5.26 -15.12 -0.27
CA THR A 154 -4.66 -16.42 0.05
C THR A 154 -5.74 -17.50 -0.12
N SER A 155 -5.45 -18.75 0.23
CA SER A 155 -6.46 -19.81 0.22
C SER A 155 -7.57 -19.64 1.28
N GLU A 156 -7.31 -18.86 2.34
CA GLU A 156 -8.19 -18.73 3.50
C GLU A 156 -8.75 -17.32 3.69
N ALA A 157 -8.14 -16.31 3.08
CA ALA A 157 -8.40 -14.92 3.42
C ALA A 157 -8.19 -13.99 2.23
N SER A 158 -8.92 -12.87 2.22
CA SER A 158 -8.90 -11.87 1.15
C SER A 158 -9.08 -10.44 1.64
N LEU A 159 -8.26 -9.55 1.11
CA LEU A 159 -8.23 -8.12 1.39
C LEU A 159 -8.41 -7.37 0.07
N VAL A 160 -9.30 -6.38 0.03
CA VAL A 160 -9.43 -5.47 -1.10
C VAL A 160 -9.00 -4.08 -0.67
N TYR A 161 -8.16 -3.41 -1.45
CA TYR A 161 -7.65 -2.07 -1.17
C TYR A 161 -7.97 -1.11 -2.32
N GLY A 162 -8.50 0.06 -1.97
CA GLY A 162 -8.89 1.12 -2.90
C GLY A 162 -10.34 1.02 -3.36
N SER A 163 -10.73 1.89 -4.28
CA SER A 163 -12.11 1.95 -4.82
C SER A 163 -12.30 0.99 -6.01
N ALA A 164 -12.26 -0.32 -5.77
CA ALA A 164 -12.45 -1.37 -6.79
C ALA A 164 -13.63 -2.32 -6.46
N PRO A 165 -14.88 -1.90 -6.73
CA PRO A 165 -16.06 -2.74 -6.52
C PRO A 165 -16.01 -4.08 -7.26
N GLU A 166 -15.38 -4.13 -8.45
CA GLU A 166 -15.28 -5.35 -9.26
C GLU A 166 -14.45 -6.44 -8.59
N LEU A 167 -13.53 -6.04 -7.70
CA LEU A 167 -12.69 -6.93 -6.92
C LEU A 167 -13.26 -7.24 -5.53
N ALA A 168 -14.30 -6.52 -5.09
CA ALA A 168 -14.78 -6.54 -3.71
C ALA A 168 -15.62 -7.77 -3.34
N SER A 169 -16.21 -8.47 -4.32
CA SER A 169 -17.18 -9.54 -4.05
C SER A 169 -16.65 -10.59 -3.06
N GLY A 170 -17.39 -10.79 -1.97
CA GLY A 170 -17.09 -11.75 -0.91
C GLY A 170 -15.72 -11.57 -0.25
N ALA A 171 -15.13 -10.37 -0.27
CA ALA A 171 -13.87 -10.12 0.42
C ALA A 171 -14.05 -10.14 1.94
N ASP A 172 -13.08 -10.66 2.69
CA ASP A 172 -13.15 -10.65 4.15
C ASP A 172 -13.02 -9.23 4.69
N VAL A 173 -12.13 -8.44 4.10
CA VAL A 173 -11.94 -7.01 4.42
C VAL A 173 -11.91 -6.18 3.15
N LEU A 174 -12.68 -5.09 3.15
CA LEU A 174 -12.54 -3.97 2.21
C LEU A 174 -11.89 -2.79 2.95
N LEU A 175 -10.63 -2.51 2.61
CA LEU A 175 -9.89 -1.31 3.00
C LEU A 175 -10.14 -0.21 1.94
N ALA A 176 -11.22 0.55 2.13
CA ALA A 176 -11.68 1.54 1.17
C ALA A 176 -11.05 2.91 1.43
N GLU A 177 -10.60 3.58 0.37
CA GLU A 177 -10.43 5.03 0.43
C GLU A 177 -11.77 5.67 0.80
N ALA A 178 -11.76 6.53 1.81
CA ALA A 178 -12.99 7.00 2.42
C ALA A 178 -13.77 7.92 1.46
N ASP A 179 -14.92 7.41 1.00
CA ASP A 179 -15.90 8.15 0.21
C ASP A 179 -17.32 7.85 0.72
N LEU A 180 -18.31 8.57 0.19
CA LEU A 180 -19.71 8.39 0.58
C LEU A 180 -20.34 7.09 0.06
N VAL A 181 -19.69 6.38 -0.87
CA VAL A 181 -20.22 5.17 -1.51
C VAL A 181 -19.61 3.88 -0.94
N ALA A 182 -18.57 3.97 -0.12
CA ALA A 182 -17.83 2.83 0.43
C ALA A 182 -18.74 1.83 1.16
N GLY A 183 -19.72 2.32 1.94
CA GLY A 183 -20.72 1.46 2.59
C GLY A 183 -21.63 0.76 1.58
N ALA A 184 -22.06 1.43 0.52
CA ALA A 184 -22.88 0.81 -0.52
C ALA A 184 -22.10 -0.25 -1.31
N VAL A 185 -20.80 -0.01 -1.57
CA VAL A 185 -19.89 -0.98 -2.18
C VAL A 185 -19.74 -2.19 -1.26
N ALA A 186 -19.47 -1.99 0.02
CA ALA A 186 -19.34 -3.06 1.01
C ALA A 186 -20.60 -3.95 1.07
N THR A 187 -21.78 -3.33 1.11
CA THR A 187 -23.08 -4.06 1.09
C THR A 187 -23.28 -4.84 -0.18
N THR A 188 -23.06 -4.21 -1.34
CA THR A 188 -23.26 -4.85 -2.65
C THR A 188 -22.30 -6.02 -2.84
N ALA A 189 -21.06 -5.85 -2.40
CA ALA A 189 -20.02 -6.87 -2.50
C ALA A 189 -20.18 -7.99 -1.46
N GLY A 190 -20.94 -7.76 -0.38
CA GLY A 190 -21.10 -8.73 0.70
C GLY A 190 -19.80 -9.00 1.44
N VAL A 191 -19.04 -7.94 1.75
CA VAL A 191 -17.74 -8.08 2.45
C VAL A 191 -17.93 -8.41 3.92
N GLY A 192 -16.92 -9.02 4.54
CA GLY A 192 -16.93 -9.35 5.97
C GLY A 192 -16.78 -8.12 6.88
N MET A 193 -15.97 -7.14 6.46
CA MET A 193 -15.68 -5.91 7.20
C MET A 193 -15.30 -4.77 6.25
N LEU A 194 -15.69 -3.55 6.62
CA LEU A 194 -15.28 -2.31 5.96
C LEU A 194 -14.33 -1.51 6.87
N ILE A 195 -13.16 -1.15 6.35
CA ILE A 195 -12.21 -0.25 7.00
C ILE A 195 -12.03 0.98 6.10
N LEU A 196 -12.42 2.15 6.59
CA LEU A 196 -12.21 3.41 5.89
C LEU A 196 -10.80 3.94 6.15
N THR A 197 -10.05 4.26 5.10
CA THR A 197 -8.69 4.80 5.16
C THR A 197 -8.54 6.02 4.25
N HIS A 198 -7.34 6.59 4.15
CA HIS A 198 -7.02 7.68 3.23
C HIS A 198 -7.85 8.96 3.48
N ILE A 199 -8.05 9.31 4.75
CA ILE A 199 -8.76 10.54 5.14
C ILE A 199 -7.73 11.65 5.34
N ALA A 200 -7.95 12.82 4.72
CA ALA A 200 -7.03 13.93 4.87
C ALA A 200 -7.03 14.44 6.33
N PRO A 201 -5.89 14.89 6.86
CA PRO A 201 -5.76 15.22 8.28
C PRO A 201 -6.60 16.43 8.74
N TRP A 202 -7.13 17.21 7.79
CA TRP A 202 -8.02 18.35 8.06
C TRP A 202 -9.51 18.02 7.86
N ASP A 203 -9.83 16.82 7.38
CA ASP A 203 -11.22 16.40 7.16
C ASP A 203 -11.78 15.73 8.42
N ASP A 204 -13.05 16.01 8.74
CA ASP A 204 -13.77 15.27 9.77
C ASP A 204 -14.19 13.90 9.21
N PRO A 205 -13.76 12.78 9.82
CA PRO A 205 -14.13 11.45 9.35
C PRO A 205 -15.58 11.08 9.71
N ALA A 206 -16.25 11.79 10.62
CA ALA A 206 -17.57 11.41 11.12
C ALA A 206 -18.65 11.28 10.02
N PRO A 207 -18.79 12.22 9.07
CA PRO A 207 -19.79 12.09 8.01
C PRO A 207 -19.58 10.86 7.11
N LEU A 208 -18.31 10.51 6.82
CA LEU A 208 -17.97 9.33 6.01
C LEU A 208 -18.28 8.04 6.78
N LEU A 209 -17.96 8.01 8.08
CA LEU A 209 -18.24 6.89 8.96
C LEU A 209 -19.76 6.66 9.12
N ASP A 210 -20.53 7.72 9.31
CA ASP A 210 -21.98 7.65 9.44
C ASP A 210 -22.65 7.18 8.15
N ALA A 211 -22.20 7.70 6.99
CA ALA A 211 -22.68 7.24 5.69
C ALA A 211 -22.37 5.75 5.45
N ALA A 212 -21.15 5.32 5.78
CA ALA A 212 -20.75 3.92 5.67
C ALA A 212 -21.60 3.00 6.55
N ARG A 213 -21.84 3.37 7.81
CA ARG A 213 -22.68 2.62 8.77
C ARG A 213 -24.16 2.61 8.39
N ALA A 214 -24.66 3.65 7.75
CA ALA A 214 -26.02 3.69 7.26
C ALA A 214 -26.24 2.72 6.08
N ALA A 215 -25.22 2.55 5.24
CA ALA A 215 -25.31 1.72 4.04
C ALA A 215 -24.89 0.25 4.27
N PHE A 216 -23.95 -0.02 5.19
CA PHE A 216 -23.42 -1.36 5.49
C PHE A 216 -23.71 -1.80 6.92
N THR A 217 -24.36 -2.95 7.06
CA THR A 217 -24.78 -3.52 8.35
C THR A 217 -23.70 -4.33 9.05
N GLY A 218 -22.59 -4.64 8.36
CA GLY A 218 -21.44 -5.31 8.96
C GLY A 218 -20.52 -4.38 9.75
N PRO A 219 -19.39 -4.89 10.27
CA PRO A 219 -18.41 -4.09 10.99
C PRO A 219 -17.81 -2.98 10.13
N VAL A 220 -17.86 -1.74 10.64
CA VAL A 220 -17.25 -0.55 10.02
C VAL A 220 -16.27 0.10 10.98
N GLU A 221 -15.02 0.28 10.55
CA GLU A 221 -13.97 0.96 11.31
C GLU A 221 -13.28 2.07 10.51
N LEU A 222 -12.67 3.01 11.25
CA LEU A 222 -11.68 3.94 10.69
C LEU A 222 -10.29 3.32 10.88
N ALA A 223 -9.49 3.30 9.83
CA ALA A 223 -8.09 2.90 9.90
C ALA A 223 -7.34 3.81 10.90
N ARG A 224 -6.49 3.19 11.71
CA ARG A 224 -5.61 3.90 12.65
C ARG A 224 -4.22 3.33 12.50
N GLN A 225 -3.24 4.20 12.33
CA GLN A 225 -1.84 3.78 12.26
C GLN A 225 -1.47 2.91 13.46
N GLY A 226 -0.82 1.81 13.17
CA GLY A 226 -0.35 0.85 14.14
C GLY A 226 -1.36 -0.22 14.57
N THR A 227 -2.62 -0.14 14.11
CA THR A 227 -3.58 -1.22 14.29
C THR A 227 -3.26 -2.39 13.35
N SER A 228 -3.43 -3.60 13.86
CA SER A 228 -3.29 -4.84 13.09
C SER A 228 -4.59 -5.64 13.12
N TYR A 229 -4.94 -6.23 11.98
CA TYR A 229 -6.14 -7.02 11.75
C TYR A 229 -5.74 -8.43 11.30
N ARG A 230 -6.34 -9.45 11.90
CA ARG A 230 -6.28 -10.82 11.38
C ARG A 230 -7.43 -11.00 10.40
N ILE A 231 -7.11 -11.44 9.19
CA ILE A 231 -8.05 -11.64 8.08
C ILE A 231 -8.07 -13.13 7.75
N GLY A 232 -9.27 -13.71 7.70
CA GLY A 232 -9.50 -15.16 7.67
C GLY A 232 -9.58 -15.77 9.07
#